data_AF-A0A392PEW8-F1
#
_entry.id   AF-A0A392PEW8-F1
#
_cell.length_a   1.000
_cell.length_b   1.000
_cell.length_c   1.000
_cell.angle_alpha   90.00
_cell.angle_beta   90.00
_cell.angle_gamma   90.00
#
_symmetry.space_group_name_H-M   'P 1'
#
loop_
_entity.id
_entity.type
_entity.pdbx_description
1 polymer ?
#
loop_
_entity_poly.entity_id
_entity_poly.type
_entity_poly.pdbx_seq_one_letter_code
_entity_poly.pdbx_strand_id
1 'polypeptide(L)'
;MNASSKFTHSLRKRGKRKIDYRVPIPSVSIEDVRDAREESAVLELRQRLVERGCLPPRHDDYHTLLRFLKARDFDIEKTIQMWEEMLMWRKEYGTDTILE
;
A
#
# COMPACT_ATOMS: atom_id res chain seq x y z
N MET A 1 -43.57 22.63 11.63
CA MET A 1 -42.65 21.90 10.75
C MET A 1 -42.53 20.46 11.27
N ASN A 2 -43.14 19.50 10.56
CA ASN A 2 -43.23 18.10 10.98
C ASN A 2 -41.95 17.35 10.59
N ALA A 3 -41.21 16.81 11.57
CA ALA A 3 -40.08 15.93 11.32
C ALA A 3 -40.57 14.46 11.29
N SER A 4 -40.55 13.85 10.10
CA SER A 4 -40.89 12.45 9.91
C SER A 4 -39.71 11.55 10.30
N SER A 5 -39.84 10.77 11.38
CA SER A 5 -38.90 9.71 11.75
C SER A 5 -39.25 8.42 11.02
N LYS A 6 -38.48 8.08 9.99
CA LYS A 6 -38.57 6.78 9.30
C LYS A 6 -37.20 6.13 9.19
N PHE A 7 -36.62 5.79 10.34
CA PHE A 7 -35.51 4.85 10.42
C PHE A 7 -36.06 3.47 10.78
N THR A 8 -36.55 2.73 9.80
CA THR A 8 -36.82 1.29 9.96
C THR A 8 -36.58 0.56 8.64
N HIS A 9 -35.38 0.04 8.44
CA HIS A 9 -35.19 -1.28 7.86
C HIS A 9 -33.89 -1.86 8.44
N SER A 10 -34.08 -2.87 9.29
CA SER A 10 -33.11 -3.68 10.02
C SER A 10 -31.74 -3.85 9.36
N LEU A 11 -30.69 -3.30 9.98
CA LEU A 11 -29.34 -3.83 9.84
C LEU A 11 -29.33 -5.23 10.47
N ARG A 12 -29.49 -6.28 9.65
CA ARG A 12 -29.21 -7.64 10.10
C ARG A 12 -27.77 -7.68 10.57
N LYS A 13 -27.59 -7.85 11.89
CA LYS A 13 -26.31 -8.02 12.57
C LYS A 13 -25.67 -9.31 12.01
N ARG A 14 -24.90 -9.19 10.93
CA ARG A 14 -24.07 -10.28 10.42
C ARG A 14 -23.11 -10.62 11.55
N GLY A 15 -23.31 -11.79 12.17
CA GLY A 15 -22.55 -12.21 13.34
C GLY A 15 -21.06 -11.99 13.12
N LYS A 16 -20.44 -11.28 14.06
CA LYS A 16 -18.99 -11.16 14.17
C LYS A 16 -18.46 -12.59 14.36
N ARG A 17 -18.05 -13.25 13.28
CA ARG A 17 -17.12 -14.38 13.41
C ARG A 17 -15.84 -13.75 13.94
N LYS A 18 -15.65 -13.81 15.26
CA LYS A 18 -14.33 -13.61 15.86
C LYS A 18 -13.47 -14.72 15.28
N ILE A 19 -12.67 -14.39 14.28
CA ILE A 19 -11.59 -15.26 13.82
C ILE A 19 -10.62 -15.26 14.99
N ASP A 20 -10.68 -16.32 15.78
CA ASP A 20 -9.72 -16.57 16.84
C ASP A 20 -8.38 -16.85 16.15
N TYR A 21 -7.43 -15.93 16.30
CA TYR A 21 -6.09 -15.96 15.70
C TYR A 21 -5.22 -17.13 16.22
N ARG A 22 -5.83 -18.04 16.99
CA ARG A 22 -5.19 -19.16 17.70
C ARG A 22 -5.12 -20.44 16.86
N VAL A 23 -5.51 -20.38 15.59
CA VAL A 23 -5.20 -21.43 14.62
C VAL A 23 -3.85 -21.07 13.98
N PRO A 24 -2.80 -21.91 14.06
CA PRO A 24 -1.60 -21.71 13.29
C PRO A 24 -2.03 -21.76 11.83
N ILE A 25 -2.09 -20.60 11.18
CA ILE A 25 -2.26 -20.54 9.73
C ILE A 25 -1.07 -21.34 9.19
N PRO A 26 -1.28 -22.51 8.56
CA PRO A 26 -0.18 -23.20 7.89
C PRO A 26 0.44 -22.15 6.99
N SER A 27 1.75 -21.92 7.09
CA SER A 27 2.44 -20.89 6.30
C SER A 27 2.04 -21.09 4.84
N VAL A 28 1.10 -20.28 4.36
CA VAL A 28 0.63 -20.36 2.98
C VAL A 28 1.77 -19.76 2.21
N SER A 29 2.60 -20.63 1.64
CA SER A 29 3.61 -20.25 0.67
C SER A 29 2.87 -19.77 -0.58
N ILE A 30 2.50 -18.49 -0.58
CA ILE A 30 2.01 -17.83 -1.79
C ILE A 30 3.22 -17.71 -2.70
N GLU A 31 3.21 -18.46 -3.80
CA GLU A 31 4.23 -18.31 -4.84
C GLU A 31 4.21 -16.88 -5.38
N ASP A 32 5.34 -16.17 -5.29
CA ASP A 32 5.50 -14.81 -5.81
C ASP A 32 5.73 -14.89 -7.33
N VAL A 33 4.64 -15.04 -8.08
CA VAL A 33 4.68 -15.02 -9.55
C VAL A 33 4.74 -13.58 -10.03
N ARG A 34 5.84 -13.20 -10.69
CA ARG A 34 6.07 -11.85 -11.22
C ARG A 34 5.74 -11.80 -12.71
N ASP A 35 4.95 -10.82 -13.12
CA ASP A 35 4.72 -10.52 -14.53
C ASP A 35 5.95 -9.79 -15.10
N ALA A 36 6.44 -10.23 -16.26
CA ALA A 36 7.66 -9.67 -16.85
C ALA A 36 7.56 -8.17 -17.16
N ARG A 37 6.35 -7.65 -17.46
CA ARG A 37 6.14 -6.21 -17.70
C ARG A 37 6.17 -5.43 -16.40
N GLU A 38 5.58 -5.98 -15.34
CA GLU A 38 5.65 -5.37 -14.00
C GLU A 38 7.09 -5.32 -13.52
N GLU A 39 7.86 -6.40 -13.70
CA GLU A 39 9.27 -6.45 -13.31
C GLU A 39 10.11 -5.42 -14.07
N SER A 40 9.91 -5.28 -15.38
CA SER A 40 10.59 -4.25 -16.17
C SER A 40 10.26 -2.83 -15.67
N ALA A 41 8.99 -2.53 -15.39
CA ALA A 41 8.58 -1.22 -14.92
C ALA A 41 9.11 -0.91 -13.50
N VAL A 42 9.16 -1.91 -12.63
CA VAL A 42 9.75 -1.78 -11.29
C VAL A 42 11.25 -1.50 -11.38
N LEU A 43 11.98 -2.17 -12.28
CA LEU A 43 13.40 -1.93 -12.49
C LEU A 43 13.66 -0.52 -13.03
N GLU A 44 12.86 -0.06 -13.99
CA GLU A 44 12.93 1.30 -14.52
C GLU A 44 12.70 2.34 -13.42
N LEU A 45 11.62 2.21 -12.65
CA LEU A 45 11.34 3.11 -11.53
C LEU A 45 12.49 3.11 -10.52
N ARG A 46 13.00 1.93 -10.15
CA ARG A 46 14.11 1.79 -9.21
C ARG A 46 15.34 2.55 -9.68
N GLN A 47 15.72 2.40 -10.95
CA GLN A 47 16.85 3.12 -11.53
C GLN A 47 16.63 4.64 -11.44
N ARG A 48 15.44 5.13 -11.81
CA ARG A 48 15.10 6.57 -11.77
C ARG A 48 15.13 7.13 -10.35
N LEU A 49 14.67 6.38 -9.36
CA LEU A 49 14.73 6.77 -7.96
C LEU A 49 16.17 6.78 -7.42
N VAL A 50 17.02 5.84 -7.83
CA VAL A 50 18.45 5.82 -7.49
C VAL A 50 19.18 7.03 -8.08
N GLU A 51 18.94 7.34 -9.36
CA GLU A 51 19.53 8.51 -10.04
C GLU A 51 19.19 9.83 -9.31
N ARG A 52 17.99 9.93 -8.75
CA ARG A 52 17.53 11.10 -7.99
C ARG A 52 17.95 11.09 -6.51
N GLY A 53 18.54 9.99 -6.03
CA GLY A 53 18.87 9.82 -4.60
C GLY A 53 17.63 9.68 -3.71
N CYS A 54 16.48 9.30 -4.29
CA CYS A 54 15.19 9.21 -3.61
C CYS A 54 14.81 7.76 -3.26
N LEU A 55 15.76 6.82 -3.22
CA LEU A 55 15.48 5.42 -2.88
C LEU A 55 16.14 5.03 -1.54
N PRO A 56 15.44 5.21 -0.40
CA PRO A 56 15.93 4.71 0.88
C PRO A 56 16.00 3.18 0.90
N PRO A 57 17.06 2.56 1.44
CA PRO A 57 17.18 1.10 1.52
C PRO A 57 16.01 0.40 2.23
N ARG A 58 15.37 1.08 3.20
CA ARG A 58 14.17 0.56 3.91
C ARG A 58 12.93 0.44 3.03
N HIS A 59 12.92 1.06 1.85
CA HIS A 59 11.76 1.10 0.94
C HIS A 59 12.07 0.50 -0.43
N ASP A 60 13.26 -0.09 -0.58
CA ASP A 60 13.71 -0.75 -1.79
C ASP A 60 13.20 -2.20 -1.86
N ASP A 61 11.88 -2.36 -1.82
CA ASP A 61 11.16 -3.62 -1.94
C ASP A 61 10.33 -3.65 -3.24
N TYR A 62 10.32 -4.79 -3.92
CA TYR A 62 9.63 -4.98 -5.21
C TYR A 62 8.14 -4.62 -5.11
N HIS A 63 7.45 -5.16 -4.11
CA HIS A 63 6.00 -4.97 -3.96
C HIS A 63 5.64 -3.56 -3.51
N THR A 64 6.54 -2.91 -2.77
CA THR A 64 6.44 -1.50 -2.40
C THR A 64 6.49 -0.63 -3.65
N LEU A 65 7.50 -0.78 -4.50
CA LEU A 65 7.61 -0.04 -5.76
C LEU A 65 6.42 -0.31 -6.69
N LEU A 66 6.03 -1.58 -6.83
CA LEU A 66 4.89 -1.99 -7.66
C LEU A 66 3.57 -1.36 -7.21
N ARG A 67 3.36 -1.19 -5.91
CA ARG A 67 2.13 -0.54 -5.38
C ARG A 67 2.01 0.91 -5.86
N PHE A 68 3.11 1.64 -5.89
CA PHE A 68 3.13 3.04 -6.38
C PHE A 68 2.89 3.09 -7.88
N LEU A 69 3.52 2.20 -8.66
CA LEU A 69 3.27 2.07 -10.10
C LEU A 69 1.80 1.79 -10.41
N LYS A 70 1.20 0.81 -9.71
CA LYS A 70 -0.23 0.47 -9.88
C LYS A 70 -1.15 1.64 -9.54
N ALA A 71 -0.80 2.46 -8.56
CA ALA A 71 -1.59 3.64 -8.16
C ALA A 71 -1.54 4.79 -9.18
N ARG A 72 -0.63 4.74 -10.16
CA ARG A 72 -0.45 5.75 -11.21
C ARG A 72 -0.51 5.16 -12.61
N ASP A 73 -1.12 3.98 -12.77
CA ASP A 73 -1.26 3.29 -14.05
C ASP A 73 0.08 3.11 -14.80
N PHE A 74 1.15 2.84 -14.04
CA PHE A 74 2.53 2.69 -14.53
C PHE A 74 3.16 3.95 -15.15
N ASP A 75 2.61 5.14 -14.90
CA ASP A 75 3.24 6.42 -15.26
C ASP A 75 4.43 6.71 -14.33
N ILE A 76 5.66 6.54 -14.84
CA ILE A 76 6.90 6.65 -14.07
C ILE A 76 7.07 8.04 -13.43
N GLU A 77 6.84 9.12 -14.18
CA GLU A 77 7.10 10.47 -13.68
C GLU A 77 6.08 10.86 -12.59
N LYS A 78 4.80 10.51 -12.77
CA LYS A 78 3.80 10.69 -11.69
C LYS A 78 4.07 9.81 -10.48
N THR A 79 4.63 8.61 -10.71
CA THR A 79 5.00 7.70 -9.64
C THR A 79 6.14 8.26 -8.81
N ILE A 80 7.17 8.84 -9.45
CA ILE A 80 8.28 9.50 -8.77
C ILE A 80 7.78 10.70 -7.95
N GLN A 81 6.90 11.54 -8.52
CA GLN A 81 6.32 12.66 -7.77
C GLN A 81 5.58 12.17 -6.50
N MET A 82 4.70 11.17 -6.63
CA MET A 82 3.98 10.59 -5.50
C MET A 82 4.94 9.97 -4.46
N TRP A 83 6.04 9.38 -4.92
CA TRP A 83 7.07 8.80 -4.05
C TRP A 83 7.81 9.87 -3.25
N GLU A 84 8.25 10.95 -3.88
CA GLU A 84 8.91 12.09 -3.23
C GLU A 84 7.98 12.73 -2.19
N GLU A 85 6.70 12.94 -2.52
CA GLU A 85 5.68 13.43 -1.58
C GLU A 85 5.54 12.51 -0.35
N MET A 86 5.53 11.20 -0.55
CA MET A 86 5.49 10.24 0.55
C MET A 86 6.74 10.32 1.44
N LEU A 87 7.94 10.45 0.87
CA LEU A 87 9.18 10.61 1.64
C LEU A 87 9.17 11.91 2.47
N MET A 88 8.70 13.02 1.88
CA MET A 88 8.54 14.28 2.61
C MET A 88 7.59 14.12 3.79
N TRP A 89 6.42 13.51 3.56
CA TRP A 89 5.45 13.26 4.63
C TRP A 89 6.02 12.41 5.76
N ARG A 90 6.78 11.35 5.44
CA ARG A 90 7.42 10.49 6.46
C ARG A 90 8.39 11.27 7.34
N LYS A 91 9.17 12.16 6.72
CA LYS A 91 10.14 13.04 7.39
C LYS A 91 9.43 14.07 8.28
N GLU A 92 8.37 14.69 7.79
CA GLU A 92 7.61 15.71 8.54
C GLU A 92 6.92 15.12 9.78
N TYR A 93 6.36 13.93 9.65
CA TYR A 93 5.59 13.28 10.73
C TYR A 93 6.42 12.31 11.59
N GLY A 94 7.72 12.17 11.32
CA GLY A 94 8.61 11.30 12.10
C GLY A 94 8.19 9.83 12.09
N THR A 95 7.56 9.37 10.99
CA THR A 95 6.91 8.04 10.96
C THR A 95 7.90 6.89 11.06
N ASP A 96 9.18 7.12 10.74
CA ASP A 96 10.22 6.10 10.77
C ASP A 96 10.66 5.71 12.18
N THR A 97 10.35 6.54 13.18
CA THR A 97 10.69 6.35 14.61
C THR A 97 9.44 6.15 15.49
N ILE A 98 8.25 5.94 14.91
CA ILE A 98 7.00 5.87 15.67
C ILE A 98 6.87 4.62 16.57
N LEU A 99 7.63 3.56 16.26
CA LEU A 99 7.65 2.30 17.01
C LEU A 99 8.92 2.11 17.85
N GLU A 100 9.80 3.11 17.89
CA GLU A 100 10.91 3.17 18.86
C GLU A 100 10.36 3.60 20.23
#